data_AF-A0A7Y6PQX0-F1
#
_entry.id   AF-A0A7Y6PQX0-F1
#
_cell.length_a   1.000
_cell.length_b   1.000
_cell.length_c   1.000
_cell.angle_alpha   90.00
_cell.angle_beta   90.00
_cell.angle_gamma   90.00
#
_symmetry.space_group_name_H-M   'P 1'
#
loop_
_entity.id
_entity.type
_entity.pdbx_description
1 polymer ?
#
loop_
_entity_poly.entity_id
_entity_poly.type
_entity_poly.pdbx_seq_one_letter_code
_entity_poly.pdbx_strand_id
1 'polypeptide(L)'
;MRGAGLIVAVALAGAGSTAAQPAGEWTVKRDPFDPATVRRYHELLATDPYDRGALATLTNLYTRFRTAAQLRAVYEGKTDWASLVVLARMTTDADAARELWRRAAAVNTNDARAELELAKLTTSNAVEQKAAWNAALARATLVAHKREALRGLASIAVIARDVPAI
;
A
#
# COMPACT_ATOMS: atom_id res chain seq x y z
N MET A 1 31.00 10.38 -68.52
CA MET A 1 31.19 9.46 -69.69
C MET A 1 31.60 8.12 -69.10
N ARG A 2 30.68 7.13 -69.08
CA ARG A 2 30.70 5.91 -69.94
C ARG A 2 31.95 5.05 -69.70
N GLY A 3 31.92 3.76 -69.36
CA GLY A 3 30.87 2.73 -69.31
C GLY A 3 31.28 1.63 -68.32
N ALA A 4 30.34 0.85 -67.77
CA ALA A 4 29.80 -0.38 -68.35
C ALA A 4 30.85 -1.50 -68.50
N GLY A 5 30.88 -2.41 -67.54
CA GLY A 5 31.58 -3.70 -67.58
C GLY A 5 30.70 -4.76 -66.92
N LEU A 6 30.54 -5.88 -67.62
CA LEU A 6 29.43 -6.82 -67.62
C LEU A 6 29.40 -7.80 -66.42
N ILE A 7 28.20 -8.30 -66.14
CA ILE A 7 27.81 -9.35 -65.19
C ILE A 7 28.26 -10.74 -65.66
N VAL A 8 28.71 -11.60 -64.74
CA VAL A 8 28.47 -13.06 -64.82
C VAL A 8 28.10 -13.59 -63.43
N ALA A 9 26.91 -14.19 -63.36
CA ALA A 9 26.33 -14.83 -62.19
C ALA A 9 26.81 -16.29 -62.06
N VAL A 10 27.05 -16.74 -60.83
CA VAL A 10 27.07 -18.16 -60.48
C VAL A 10 26.19 -18.34 -59.25
N ALA A 11 25.04 -18.99 -59.48
CA ALA A 11 24.15 -19.46 -58.44
C ALA A 11 24.70 -20.79 -57.87
N LEU A 12 24.94 -20.85 -56.56
CA LEU A 12 24.99 -22.11 -55.83
C LEU A 12 23.83 -22.14 -54.84
N ALA A 13 22.93 -23.09 -55.09
CA ALA A 13 21.86 -23.49 -54.21
C ALA A 13 22.43 -24.09 -52.92
N GLY A 14 22.34 -23.35 -51.82
CA GLY A 14 22.51 -23.86 -50.47
C GLY A 14 21.15 -24.21 -49.90
N ALA A 15 20.82 -25.50 -49.84
CA ALA A 15 19.72 -26.04 -49.05
C ALA A 15 20.02 -25.76 -47.56
N GLY A 16 19.56 -24.61 -47.07
CA GLY A 16 19.61 -24.27 -45.65
C GLY A 16 18.61 -25.14 -44.91
N SER A 17 19.12 -26.15 -44.20
CA SER A 17 18.36 -26.95 -43.26
C SER A 17 17.58 -26.04 -42.33
N THR A 18 16.25 -26.08 -42.40
CA THR A 18 15.39 -25.60 -41.33
C THR A 18 15.60 -26.52 -40.13
N ALA A 19 16.61 -26.21 -39.32
CA ALA A 19 16.74 -26.78 -38.00
C ALA A 19 15.50 -26.33 -37.20
N ALA A 20 14.53 -27.23 -37.06
CA ALA A 20 13.48 -27.11 -36.08
C ALA A 20 14.17 -26.99 -34.72
N GLN A 21 14.16 -25.78 -34.14
CA GLN A 21 14.59 -25.61 -32.76
C GLN A 21 13.60 -26.43 -31.90
N PRO A 22 14.07 -27.38 -31.07
CA PRO A 22 13.20 -27.97 -30.09
C PRO A 22 12.73 -26.83 -29.18
N ALA A 23 11.42 -26.58 -29.17
CA ALA A 23 10.77 -25.81 -28.14
C ALA A 23 10.89 -26.58 -26.82
N GLY A 24 12.10 -26.63 -26.29
CA GLY A 24 12.35 -27.00 -24.91
C GLY A 24 11.70 -25.90 -24.09
N GLU A 25 10.51 -26.19 -23.59
CA GLU A 25 9.78 -25.38 -22.62
C GLU A 25 10.58 -25.30 -21.31
N TRP A 26 11.61 -24.45 -21.28
CA TRP A 26 12.18 -23.95 -20.03
C TRP A 26 11.25 -22.89 -19.45
N THR A 27 9.98 -23.23 -19.22
CA THR A 27 9.09 -22.37 -18.46
C THR A 27 9.54 -22.46 -17.02
N VAL A 28 10.46 -21.58 -16.61
CA VAL A 28 10.82 -21.39 -15.21
C VAL A 28 9.55 -20.94 -14.51
N LYS A 29 8.85 -21.90 -13.92
CA LYS A 29 7.66 -21.66 -13.09
C LYS A 29 8.14 -20.93 -11.84
N ARG A 30 8.21 -19.61 -11.91
CA ARG A 30 8.54 -18.77 -10.76
C ARG A 30 7.52 -19.05 -9.67
N ASP A 31 8.00 -19.36 -8.47
CA ASP A 31 7.14 -19.40 -7.30
C ASP A 31 6.51 -18.01 -7.14
N PRO A 32 5.18 -17.88 -7.26
CA PRO A 32 4.52 -16.60 -7.04
C PRO A 32 4.67 -16.11 -5.59
N PHE A 33 5.03 -16.98 -4.64
CA PHE A 33 5.40 -16.64 -3.26
C PHE A 33 6.93 -16.63 -3.08
N ASP A 34 7.63 -15.93 -3.97
CA ASP A 34 9.08 -15.76 -3.85
C ASP A 34 9.46 -14.98 -2.56
N PRO A 35 10.32 -15.53 -1.68
CA PRO A 35 10.75 -14.88 -0.45
C PRO A 35 11.39 -13.51 -0.65
N ALA A 36 12.11 -13.30 -1.76
CA ALA A 36 12.73 -12.00 -2.05
C ALA A 36 11.67 -10.93 -2.34
N THR A 37 10.64 -11.31 -3.11
CA THR A 37 9.48 -10.46 -3.39
C THR A 37 8.70 -10.11 -2.12
N VAL A 38 8.42 -11.09 -1.26
CA VAL A 38 7.74 -10.88 0.03
C VAL A 38 8.55 -9.92 0.92
N ARG A 39 9.86 -10.15 1.05
CA ARG A 39 10.75 -9.29 1.83
C ARG A 39 10.72 -7.84 1.34
N ARG A 40 10.76 -7.63 0.02
CA ARG A 40 10.70 -6.28 -0.57
C ARG A 40 9.42 -5.53 -0.19
N TYR A 41 8.26 -6.19 -0.17
CA TYR A 41 7.02 -5.55 0.26
C TYR A 41 7.02 -5.22 1.76
N HIS A 42 7.62 -6.06 2.60
CA HIS A 42 7.82 -5.71 4.01
C HIS A 42 8.75 -4.51 4.18
N GLU A 43 9.85 -4.42 3.41
CA GLU A 43 10.76 -3.26 3.42
C GLU A 43 10.07 -1.97 2.97
N LEU A 44 9.20 -2.06 1.95
CA LEU A 44 8.36 -0.94 1.52
C LEU A 44 7.44 -0.47 2.63
N LEU A 45 6.77 -1.40 3.33
CA LEU A 45 5.90 -1.06 4.47
C LEU A 45 6.65 -0.57 5.70
N ALA A 46 7.90 -0.99 5.90
CA ALA A 46 8.76 -0.43 6.94
C ALA A 46 9.14 1.03 6.63
N THR A 47 9.24 1.40 5.35
CA THR A 47 9.58 2.75 4.90
C THR A 47 8.34 3.66 4.84
N ASP A 48 7.26 3.19 4.22
CA ASP A 48 5.95 3.84 4.18
C ASP A 48 4.85 2.85 4.58
N PRO A 49 4.46 2.81 5.86
CA PRO A 49 3.44 1.88 6.34
C PRO A 49 2.03 2.24 5.83
N TYR A 50 1.87 3.38 5.16
CA TYR A 50 0.62 3.79 4.51
C TYR A 50 0.53 3.37 3.04
N ASP A 51 1.57 2.74 2.47
CA ASP A 51 1.52 2.25 1.10
C ASP A 51 0.36 1.25 0.94
N ARG A 52 -0.63 1.64 0.13
CA ARG A 52 -1.82 0.83 -0.15
C ARG A 52 -1.49 -0.32 -1.10
N GLY A 53 -0.63 -0.08 -2.08
CA GLY A 53 -0.23 -1.08 -3.07
C GLY A 53 0.61 -2.19 -2.45
N ALA A 54 1.57 -1.83 -1.60
CA ALA A 54 2.40 -2.80 -0.89
C ALA A 54 1.56 -3.68 0.05
N LEU A 55 0.71 -3.09 0.90
CA LEU A 55 -0.14 -3.87 1.81
C LEU A 55 -1.15 -4.74 1.06
N ALA A 56 -1.79 -4.22 0.02
CA ALA A 56 -2.75 -4.99 -0.78
C ALA A 56 -2.07 -6.17 -1.50
N THR A 57 -0.90 -5.93 -2.11
CA THR A 57 -0.13 -6.99 -2.77
C THR A 57 0.29 -8.06 -1.78
N LEU A 58 0.84 -7.65 -0.63
CA LEU A 58 1.27 -8.57 0.41
C LEU A 58 0.11 -9.39 0.98
N THR A 59 -1.02 -8.74 1.25
CA THR A 59 -2.25 -9.43 1.67
C THR A 59 -2.70 -10.44 0.62
N ASN A 60 -2.74 -10.06 -0.66
CA ASN A 60 -3.14 -10.94 -1.74
C ASN A 60 -2.18 -12.12 -1.97
N LEU A 61 -0.87 -11.92 -1.83
CA LEU A 61 0.11 -13.00 -1.86
C LEU A 61 -0.13 -13.98 -0.72
N TYR A 62 -0.32 -13.47 0.50
CA TYR A 62 -0.58 -14.32 1.65
C TYR A 62 -1.92 -15.02 1.56
N THR A 63 -3.01 -14.41 1.10
CA THR A 63 -4.30 -15.10 0.99
C THR A 63 -4.34 -16.16 -0.10
N ARG A 64 -3.52 -16.03 -1.16
CA ARG A 64 -3.44 -17.02 -2.25
C ARG A 64 -2.57 -18.22 -1.93
N PHE A 65 -1.46 -18.01 -1.21
CA PHE A 65 -0.44 -19.05 -1.01
C PHE A 65 -0.23 -19.46 0.46
N ARG A 66 -0.78 -18.69 1.40
CA ARG A 66 -0.60 -18.80 2.86
C ARG A 66 -1.92 -18.39 3.55
N THR A 67 -1.86 -17.83 4.75
CA THR A 67 -3.04 -17.26 5.43
C THR A 67 -2.84 -15.80 5.84
N ALA A 68 -3.94 -15.05 5.95
CA ALA A 68 -3.91 -13.69 6.50
C ALA A 68 -3.40 -13.67 7.95
N ALA A 69 -3.66 -14.72 8.73
CA ALA A 69 -3.12 -14.88 10.08
C ALA A 69 -1.59 -14.98 10.09
N GLN A 70 -1.00 -15.69 9.13
CA GLN A 70 0.47 -15.75 8.99
C GLN A 70 1.07 -14.38 8.66
N LEU A 71 0.39 -13.56 7.84
CA LEU A 71 0.83 -12.19 7.59
C LEU A 71 0.76 -11.34 8.85
N ARG A 72 -0.36 -11.45 9.60
CA ARG A 72 -0.56 -10.71 10.84
C ARG A 72 0.51 -11.06 11.88
N ALA A 73 0.84 -12.34 12.02
CA ALA A 73 1.88 -12.83 12.92
C ALA A 73 3.27 -12.22 12.66
N VAL A 74 3.56 -11.76 11.43
CA VAL A 74 4.84 -11.05 11.13
C VAL A 74 4.93 -9.72 11.86
N TYR A 75 3.80 -9.08 12.15
CA TYR A 75 3.75 -7.77 12.80
C TYR A 75 3.34 -7.85 14.26
N GLU A 76 2.67 -8.92 14.69
CA GLU A 76 2.28 -9.12 16.08
C GLU A 76 3.49 -9.09 17.03
N GLY A 77 3.29 -8.48 18.20
CA GLY A 77 4.34 -8.27 19.20
C GLY A 77 5.32 -7.13 18.89
N LYS A 78 5.40 -6.65 17.65
CA LYS A 78 6.23 -5.48 17.32
C LYS A 78 5.62 -4.20 17.85
N THR A 79 6.49 -3.30 18.31
CA THR A 79 6.11 -2.02 18.92
C THR A 79 6.59 -0.81 18.11
N ASP A 80 7.25 -1.04 16.98
CA ASP A 80 7.65 0.03 16.07
C ASP A 80 6.42 0.64 15.37
N TRP A 81 6.52 1.92 15.03
CA TRP A 81 5.43 2.68 14.43
C TRP A 81 4.89 2.03 13.15
N ALA A 82 5.76 1.57 12.24
CA ALA A 82 5.33 1.02 10.98
C ALA A 82 4.53 -0.28 11.15
N SER A 83 5.00 -1.19 12.00
CA SER A 83 4.27 -2.42 12.32
C SER A 83 2.91 -2.16 12.98
N LEU A 84 2.83 -1.19 13.88
CA LEU A 84 1.57 -0.80 14.51
C LEU A 84 0.57 -0.25 13.49
N VAL A 85 1.02 0.61 12.58
CA VAL A 85 0.20 1.15 11.48
C VAL A 85 -0.29 0.03 10.56
N VAL A 86 0.59 -0.90 10.16
CA VAL A 86 0.20 -2.02 9.30
C VAL A 86 -0.82 -2.92 9.99
N LEU A 87 -0.62 -3.28 11.26
CA LEU A 87 -1.59 -4.06 12.03
C LEU A 87 -2.93 -3.34 12.15
N ALA A 88 -2.93 -2.04 12.43
CA ALA A 88 -4.13 -1.24 12.56
C ALA A 88 -4.94 -1.20 11.25
N ARG A 89 -4.25 -1.19 10.10
CA ARG A 89 -4.89 -1.23 8.78
C ARG A 89 -5.40 -2.61 8.38
N MET A 90 -4.80 -3.68 8.90
CA MET A 90 -5.20 -5.05 8.61
C MET A 90 -6.37 -5.54 9.48
N THR A 91 -6.60 -4.91 10.62
CA THR A 91 -7.62 -5.36 11.56
C THR A 91 -9.01 -4.84 11.17
N THR A 92 -10.02 -5.71 11.26
CA THR A 92 -11.43 -5.36 10.98
C THR A 92 -12.20 -4.98 12.26
N ASP A 93 -11.64 -5.32 13.42
CA ASP A 93 -12.19 -4.94 14.72
C ASP A 93 -11.85 -3.48 15.02
N ALA A 94 -12.89 -2.65 15.19
CA ALA A 94 -12.74 -1.20 15.33
C ALA A 94 -12.06 -0.80 16.64
N ASP A 95 -12.28 -1.53 17.73
CA ASP A 95 -11.70 -1.22 19.03
C ASP A 95 -10.21 -1.60 19.05
N ALA A 96 -9.86 -2.75 18.49
CA ALA A 96 -8.48 -3.16 18.27
C ALA A 96 -7.75 -2.22 17.30
N ALA A 97 -8.42 -1.77 16.23
CA ALA A 97 -7.86 -0.77 15.32
C ALA A 97 -7.55 0.52 16.09
N ARG A 98 -8.52 1.02 16.88
CA ARG A 98 -8.37 2.24 17.68
C ARG A 98 -7.19 2.13 18.64
N GLU A 99 -7.03 0.99 19.31
CA GLU A 99 -5.89 0.71 20.18
C GLU A 99 -4.56 0.80 19.44
N LEU A 100 -4.45 0.12 18.30
CA LEU A 100 -3.22 0.07 17.51
C LEU A 100 -2.87 1.46 16.96
N TRP A 101 -3.85 2.22 16.46
CA TRP A 101 -3.63 3.59 16.01
C TRP A 101 -3.19 4.51 17.14
N ARG A 102 -3.72 4.34 18.36
CA ARG A 102 -3.32 5.15 19.52
C ARG A 102 -1.89 4.88 19.90
N ARG A 103 -1.49 3.60 19.89
CA ARG A 103 -0.09 3.20 20.10
C ARG A 103 0.81 3.75 19.00
N ALA A 104 0.40 3.68 17.73
CA ALA A 104 1.17 4.24 16.62
C ALA A 104 1.38 5.76 16.77
N ALA A 105 0.32 6.51 17.09
CA ALA A 105 0.39 7.95 17.33
C ALA A 105 1.26 8.32 18.54
N ALA A 106 1.31 7.45 19.56
CA ALA A 106 2.20 7.63 20.72
C ALA A 106 3.68 7.39 20.35
N VAL A 107 3.97 6.46 19.44
CA VAL A 107 5.34 6.19 18.97
C VAL A 107 5.82 7.28 18.00
N ASN A 108 4.93 7.78 17.13
CA ASN A 108 5.24 8.87 16.20
C ASN A 108 4.22 10.02 16.35
N THR A 109 4.55 10.98 17.22
CA THR A 109 3.67 12.11 17.56
C THR A 109 3.44 13.09 16.42
N ASN A 110 4.22 12.99 15.34
CA ASN A 110 4.12 13.84 14.15
C ASN A 110 3.28 13.19 13.03
N ASP A 111 2.75 12.00 13.26
CA ASP A 111 1.96 11.29 12.27
C ASP A 111 0.50 11.76 12.27
N ALA A 112 0.23 12.78 11.47
CA ALA A 112 -1.13 13.27 11.25
C ALA A 112 -2.08 12.20 10.70
N ARG A 113 -1.58 11.19 9.96
CA ARG A 113 -2.43 10.15 9.37
C ARG A 113 -2.98 9.22 10.45
N ALA A 114 -2.15 8.81 11.41
CA ALA A 114 -2.60 7.98 12.54
C ALA A 114 -3.69 8.70 13.36
N GLU A 115 -3.53 10.00 13.58
CA GLU A 115 -4.50 10.83 14.32
C GLU A 115 -5.82 11.02 13.56
N LEU A 116 -5.76 11.15 12.23
CA LEU A 116 -6.97 11.15 11.39
C LEU A 116 -7.72 9.82 11.48
N GLU A 117 -7.02 8.68 11.44
CA GLU A 117 -7.65 7.37 11.59
C GLU A 117 -8.26 7.18 12.99
N LEU A 118 -7.60 7.66 14.05
CA LEU A 118 -8.17 7.69 15.40
C LEU A 118 -9.46 8.51 15.47
N ALA A 119 -9.47 9.70 14.87
CA ALA A 119 -10.64 10.56 14.86
C ALA A 119 -11.84 9.91 14.14
N LYS A 120 -11.59 9.19 13.04
CA LYS A 120 -12.63 8.41 12.33
C LYS A 120 -13.20 7.28 13.18
N LEU A 121 -12.35 6.60 13.94
CA LEU A 121 -12.75 5.46 14.79
C LEU A 121 -13.36 5.90 16.13
N THR A 122 -13.33 7.20 16.46
CA THR A 122 -13.93 7.76 17.67
C THR A 122 -15.40 8.04 17.40
N THR A 123 -16.29 7.27 18.02
CA THR A 123 -17.75 7.35 17.79
C THR A 123 -18.56 7.54 19.07
N SER A 124 -17.91 7.56 20.24
CA SER A 124 -18.57 7.53 21.55
C SER A 124 -19.46 8.73 21.82
N ASN A 125 -18.97 9.95 21.55
CA ASN A 125 -19.76 11.18 21.64
C ASN A 125 -19.14 12.30 20.79
N ALA A 126 -19.95 13.31 20.45
CA ALA A 126 -19.54 14.42 19.59
C ALA A 126 -18.39 15.27 20.16
N VAL A 127 -18.26 15.35 21.49
CA VAL A 127 -17.22 16.13 22.18
C VAL A 127 -15.86 15.47 21.98
N GLU A 128 -15.75 14.17 22.28
CA GLU A 128 -14.55 13.37 22.07
C GLU A 128 -14.18 13.32 20.59
N GLN A 129 -15.17 13.12 19.71
CA GLN A 129 -14.92 13.09 18.28
C GLN A 129 -14.38 14.44 17.79
N LYS A 130 -14.97 15.56 18.23
CA LYS A 130 -14.47 16.91 17.90
C LYS A 130 -13.05 17.14 18.43
N ALA A 131 -12.75 16.69 19.65
CA ALA A 131 -11.41 16.79 20.22
C ALA A 131 -10.39 15.99 19.40
N ALA A 132 -10.73 14.77 18.97
CA ALA A 132 -9.87 13.93 18.14
C ALA A 132 -9.60 14.58 16.77
N TRP A 133 -10.63 15.12 16.10
CA TRP A 133 -10.42 15.83 14.83
C TRP A 133 -9.58 17.11 14.97
N ASN A 134 -9.74 17.85 16.06
CA ASN A 134 -8.88 19.00 16.36
C ASN A 134 -7.42 18.59 16.58
N ALA A 135 -7.19 17.49 17.31
CA ALA A 135 -5.85 16.95 17.51
C ALA A 135 -5.19 16.51 16.19
N ALA A 136 -5.97 15.90 15.28
CA ALA A 136 -5.52 15.57 13.93
C ALA A 136 -5.21 16.82 13.10
N LEU A 137 -6.07 17.84 13.15
CA LEU A 137 -5.87 19.11 12.44
C LEU A 137 -4.60 19.84 12.91
N ALA A 138 -4.32 19.84 14.22
CA ALA A 138 -3.14 20.48 14.80
C ALA A 138 -1.83 19.85 14.30
N ARG A 139 -1.83 18.54 14.00
CA ARG A 139 -0.66 17.81 13.50
C ARG A 139 -0.57 17.76 11.97
N ALA A 140 -1.67 18.05 11.28
CA ALA A 140 -1.72 18.02 9.83
C ALA A 140 -0.85 19.12 9.21
N THR A 141 0.30 18.74 8.65
CA THR A 141 1.15 19.64 7.86
C THR A 141 0.70 19.73 6.40
N LEU A 142 0.21 18.62 5.85
CA LEU A 142 -0.26 18.53 4.46
C LEU A 142 -1.68 19.10 4.30
N VAL A 143 -1.90 19.84 3.21
CA VAL A 143 -3.21 20.43 2.87
C VAL A 143 -4.31 19.38 2.79
N ALA A 144 -4.00 18.19 2.25
CA ALA A 144 -4.96 17.09 2.16
C ALA A 144 -5.45 16.65 3.55
N HIS A 145 -4.54 16.47 4.51
CA HIS A 145 -4.87 16.08 5.89
C HIS A 145 -5.66 17.18 6.61
N LYS A 146 -5.28 18.45 6.43
CA LYS A 146 -6.05 19.59 6.99
C LYS A 146 -7.48 19.60 6.47
N ARG A 147 -7.66 19.43 5.16
CA ARG A 147 -8.98 19.38 4.52
C ARG A 147 -9.81 18.22 5.05
N GLU A 148 -9.19 17.06 5.24
CA GLU A 148 -9.86 15.89 5.80
C GLU A 148 -10.31 16.12 7.24
N ALA A 149 -9.44 16.66 8.10
CA ALA A 149 -9.81 17.00 9.47
C ALA A 149 -10.95 18.03 9.56
N LEU A 150 -10.90 19.08 8.72
CA LEU A 150 -11.95 20.10 8.65
C LEU A 150 -13.29 19.52 8.18
N ARG A 151 -13.29 18.56 7.25
CA ARG A 151 -14.52 17.86 6.84
C ARG A 151 -15.11 17.03 7.98
N GLY A 152 -14.27 16.36 8.77
CA GLY A 152 -14.70 15.66 9.97
C GLY A 152 -15.39 16.60 10.98
N LEU A 153 -14.76 17.74 11.26
CA LEU A 153 -15.33 18.78 12.14
C LEU A 153 -16.66 19.35 11.62
N ALA A 154 -16.73 19.65 10.31
CA ALA A 154 -17.95 20.14 9.69
C ALA A 154 -19.08 19.10 9.77
N SER A 155 -18.78 17.82 9.55
CA SER A 155 -19.76 16.74 9.69
C SER A 155 -20.35 16.68 11.10
N ILE A 156 -19.52 16.87 12.13
CA ILE A 156 -19.98 16.90 13.54
C ILE A 156 -20.88 18.11 13.79
N ALA A 157 -20.49 19.29 13.31
CA ALA A 157 -21.29 20.51 13.47
C ALA A 157 -22.68 20.39 12.83
N VAL A 158 -22.76 19.77 11.63
CA VAL A 158 -24.03 19.49 10.96
C VAL A 158 -24.89 18.53 11.79
N ILE A 159 -24.31 17.44 12.31
CA ILE A 159 -25.03 16.47 13.15
C ILE A 159 -25.54 17.13 14.44
N ALA A 160 -24.72 17.98 15.05
CA ALA A 160 -25.06 18.71 16.27
C ALA A 160 -26.09 19.84 16.06
N ARG A 161 -26.53 20.08 14.81
CA ARG A 161 -27.36 21.24 14.41
C ARG A 161 -26.75 22.59 14.82
N ASP A 162 -25.43 22.62 14.94
CA ASP A 162 -24.65 23.75 15.42
C ASP A 162 -24.26 24.70 14.26
N VAL A 163 -25.11 24.76 13.23
CA VAL A 163 -24.91 25.62 12.06
C VAL A 163 -25.70 26.91 12.31
N PRO A 164 -25.05 28.05 12.60
CA PRO A 164 -25.76 29.32 12.63
C PRO A 164 -26.37 29.55 11.24
N ALA A 165 -27.66 29.87 11.20
CA ALA A 165 -28.35 30.21 9.96
C ALA A 165 -27.59 31.38 9.31
N ILE A 166 -27.19 31.18 8.06
CA ILE A 166 -26.54 32.21 7.23
C ILE A 166 -27.61 33.18 6.74
#